data_AF-A0A2N1APU9-F1
#
_entry.id   AF-A0A2N1APU9-F1
#
_cell.length_a   1.000
_cell.length_b   1.000
_cell.length_c   1.000
_cell.angle_alpha   90.00
_cell.angle_beta   90.00
_cell.angle_gamma   90.00
#
_symmetry.space_group_name_H-M   'P 1'
#
loop_
_entity.id
_entity.type
_entity.pdbx_description
1 polymer ?
#
loop_
_entity_poly.entity_id
_entity_poly.type
_entity_poly.pdbx_seq_one_letter_code
_entity_poly.pdbx_strand_id
1 'polypeptide(L)' 'MDVIKLVNAEKGVSESPARRKKRKIKVYRNPYDREIVEIRGGNHKTLRAWKDLHGAEVVDSWLVEEK' A
#
# COMPACT_ATOMS: atom_id res chain seq x y z
N MET A 1 -14.94 -2.75 10.91
CA MET A 1 -13.82 -1.84 11.21
C MET A 1 -12.53 -2.63 11.00
N ASP A 2 -12.05 -2.77 9.76
CA ASP A 2 -10.94 -3.70 9.47
C ASP A 2 -9.59 -3.14 9.94
N VAL A 3 -9.24 -3.52 11.16
CA VAL A 3 -7.88 -3.47 11.70
C VAL A 3 -7.13 -4.66 11.13
N ILE A 4 -6.29 -4.46 10.11
CA ILE A 4 -5.35 -5.50 9.67
C ILE A 4 -4.02 -5.25 10.38
N LYS A 5 -3.93 -5.72 11.62
CA LYS A 5 -2.70 -6.30 12.15
C LYS A 5 -2.97 -7.80 12.20
N LEU A 6 -2.28 -8.59 11.37
CA LEU A 6 -2.16 -10.01 11.66
C LEU A 6 -0.75 -10.49 11.34
N VAL A 7 -0.08 -10.83 12.43
CA VAL A 7 1.21 -11.46 12.54
C VAL A 7 1.12 -12.92 12.03
N ASN A 8 2.23 -13.38 11.46
CA ASN A 8 2.71 -14.76 11.28
C ASN A 8 1.68 -15.91 11.12
N ALA A 9 1.67 -16.53 9.94
CA ALA A 9 1.00 -17.81 9.70
C ALA A 9 2.03 -18.82 9.14
N GLU A 10 2.48 -19.70 10.02
CA GLU A 10 3.15 -20.94 9.67
C GLU A 10 2.09 -21.97 9.23
N LYS A 11 2.50 -22.94 8.40
CA LYS A 11 1.83 -24.21 7.98
C LYS A 11 1.17 -24.24 6.57
N GLY A 12 1.77 -25.07 5.71
CA GLY A 12 1.02 -26.10 4.96
C GLY A 12 0.83 -25.97 3.45
N VAL A 13 1.83 -26.43 2.68
CA VAL A 13 1.79 -27.20 1.40
C VAL A 13 0.62 -27.02 0.42
N SER A 14 0.92 -26.60 -0.83
CA SER A 14 0.66 -27.39 -2.06
C SER A 14 1.01 -26.63 -3.35
N GLU A 15 1.86 -27.28 -4.15
CA GLU A 15 2.08 -27.16 -5.61
C GLU A 15 2.48 -25.82 -6.25
N SER A 16 3.68 -25.86 -6.84
CA SER A 16 4.26 -24.89 -7.78
C SER A 16 4.52 -23.49 -7.21
N PRO A 17 5.79 -23.07 -6.99
CA PRO A 17 6.07 -21.66 -6.79
C PRO A 17 5.91 -20.97 -8.17
N ALA A 18 4.67 -20.72 -8.59
CA ALA A 18 4.39 -19.62 -9.49
C ALA A 18 4.85 -18.39 -8.71
N ARG A 19 6.13 -18.04 -8.90
CA ARG A 19 6.89 -17.05 -8.15
C ARG A 19 6.12 -15.74 -8.27
N ARG A 20 5.17 -15.51 -7.36
CA ARG A 20 4.31 -14.32 -7.37
C ARG A 20 5.29 -13.16 -7.33
N LYS A 21 5.34 -12.43 -8.44
CA LYS A 21 6.23 -11.30 -8.61
C LYS A 21 5.97 -10.37 -7.42
N LYS A 22 6.99 -10.14 -6.60
CA LYS A 22 6.87 -9.25 -5.44
C LYS A 22 6.30 -7.93 -5.95
N ARG A 23 5.15 -7.53 -5.42
CA ARG A 23 4.51 -6.27 -5.80
C ARG A 23 5.42 -5.15 -5.35
N LYS A 24 5.59 -4.15 -6.22
CA LYS A 24 6.34 -2.96 -5.89
C LYS A 24 5.67 -2.22 -4.73
N ILE A 25 6.49 -1.72 -3.85
CA ILE A 25 6.13 -0.89 -2.71
C ILE A 25 6.13 0.56 -3.20
N LYS A 26 5.08 1.31 -2.92
CA LYS A 26 5.00 2.74 -3.20
C LYS A 26 4.85 3.50 -1.89
N VAL A 27 5.72 4.48 -1.65
CA VAL A 27 5.72 5.33 -0.46
C VAL A 27 5.18 6.70 -0.85
N TYR A 28 4.08 7.12 -0.23
CA TYR A 28 3.49 8.43 -0.43
C TYR A 28 3.68 9.27 0.82
N ARG A 29 3.97 10.57 0.66
CA ARG A 29 4.12 11.50 1.78
C ARG A 29 3.14 12.66 1.63
N ASN A 30 2.15 12.70 2.51
CA ASN A 30 1.19 13.79 2.54
C ASN A 30 1.79 15.00 3.29
N PRO A 31 1.90 16.19 2.66
CA PRO A 31 2.41 17.40 3.32
C PRO A 31 1.46 17.99 4.38
N TYR A 32 0.16 17.69 4.32
CA TYR A 32 -0.85 18.26 5.21
C TYR A 32 -0.80 17.64 6.61
N ASP A 33 -0.83 16.31 6.69
CA ASP A 33 -0.81 15.57 7.96
C ASP A 33 0.58 15.07 8.35
N ARG A 34 1.60 15.32 7.50
CA ARG A 34 2.95 14.72 7.61
C ARG A 34 2.90 13.18 7.66
N GLU A 35 1.82 12.59 7.17
CA GLU A 35 1.59 11.15 7.17
C GLU A 35 2.31 10.51 5.98
N ILE A 36 3.02 9.41 6.24
CA ILE A 36 3.75 8.64 5.23
C ILE A 36 3.08 7.27 5.12
N VAL A 37 2.64 6.92 3.92
CA VAL A 37 1.94 5.67 3.66
C VAL A 37 2.74 4.82 2.69
N GLU A 38 3.18 3.66 3.17
CA GLU A 38 3.79 2.61 2.37
C GLU A 38 2.69 1.64 1.88
N ILE A 39 2.38 1.65 0.59
CA ILE A 39 1.43 0.71 -0.02
C ILE A 39 2.16 -0.40 -0.77
N ARG A 40 1.69 -1.64 -0.63
CA ARG A 40 2.16 -2.80 -1.40
C ARG A 40 1.13 -3.20 -2.45
N GLY A 41 0.95 -2.32 -3.45
CA GLY A 41 -0.06 -2.45 -4.49
C GLY A 41 -1.24 -1.47 -4.34
N GLY A 42 -2.16 -1.47 -5.31
CA GLY A 42 -3.14 -0.39 -5.52
C GLY A 42 -4.39 -0.37 -4.63
N ASN A 43 -4.66 -1.38 -3.79
CA ASN A 43 -5.85 -1.40 -2.94
C ASN A 43 -5.50 -0.97 -1.49
N HIS A 44 -5.52 0.34 -1.22
CA HIS A 44 -5.22 0.89 0.11
C HIS A 44 -6.27 1.94 0.52
N LYS A 45 -6.87 1.78 1.70
CA LYS A 45 -7.96 2.64 2.20
C LYS A 45 -7.49 4.09 2.41
N THR A 46 -6.31 4.30 3.00
CA THR A 46 -5.75 5.65 3.20
C THR A 46 -5.44 6.34 1.88
N LEU A 47 -4.90 5.61 0.91
CA LEU A 47 -4.62 6.18 -0.41
C LEU A 47 -5.94 6.59 -1.09
N ARG A 48 -6.98 5.76 -0.98
CA ARG A 48 -8.31 6.10 -1.50
C ARG A 48 -8.92 7.31 -0.81
N ALA A 49 -8.79 7.41 0.52
CA ALA A 49 -9.25 8.57 1.28
C ALA A 49 -8.53 9.85 0.86
N TRP A 50 -7.20 9.81 0.67
CA TRP A 50 -6.47 10.98 0.17
C TRP A 50 -6.88 11.36 -1.25
N LYS A 51 -7.13 10.37 -2.12
CA LYS A 51 -7.60 10.63 -3.49
C LYS A 51 -8.99 11.26 -3.51
N ASP A 52 -9.83 10.91 -2.53
CA ASP A 52 -11.15 11.51 -2.34
C ASP A 52 -11.06 12.95 -1.80
N LEU A 53 -10.15 13.19 -0.84
CA LEU A 53 -9.97 14.49 -0.19
C LEU A 53 -9.23 15.52 -1.05
N HIS A 54 -8.17 15.09 -1.74
CA HIS A 54 -7.25 15.99 -2.47
C HIS A 54 -7.26 15.77 -3.98
N GLY A 55 -7.89 14.70 -4.46
CA GLY A 55 -7.86 14.30 -5.86
C GLY A 55 -6.75 13.31 -6.19
N ALA A 56 -6.97 12.49 -7.22
CA ALA A 56 -6.04 11.44 -7.61
C ALA A 56 -4.70 11.99 -8.13
N GLU A 57 -4.73 13.09 -8.89
CA GLU A 57 -3.54 13.71 -9.48
C GLU A 57 -2.60 14.28 -8.43
N VAL A 58 -3.17 14.93 -7.40
CA VAL A 58 -2.41 15.51 -6.30
C VAL A 58 -1.72 14.43 -5.49
N VAL A 59 -2.44 13.35 -5.16
CA VAL A 59 -1.89 12.22 -4.41
C VAL A 59 -0.81 11.47 -5.21
N ASP A 60 -0.97 11.36 -6.52
CA ASP A 60 0.06 10.73 -7.38
C ASP A 60 1.36 11.54 -7.36
N SER A 61 1.27 12.87 -7.31
CA SER A 61 2.42 13.78 -7.16
C SER A 61 3.15 13.65 -5.81
N TRP A 62 2.56 12.99 -4.81
CA TRP A 62 3.18 12.76 -3.49
C TRP A 62 3.94 11.44 -3.38
N LEU A 63 4.00 10.67 -4.46
CA LEU A 63 4.83 9.48 -4.52
C LEU A 63 6.30 9.87 -4.32
N VAL A 64 6.89 9.44 -3.21
CA VAL A 64 8.28 9.73 -2.85
C VAL A 64 9.21 8.61 -3.30
N GLU A 65 8.78 7.35 -3.13
CA GLU A 65 9.62 6.20 -3.46
C GLU A 65 8.78 5.05 -4.05
N GLU A 66 9.30 4.40 -5.10
CA GLU A 66 8.77 3.13 -5.61
C GLU A 66 9.90 2.08 -5.55
N LYS A 67 9.71 1.01 -4.78
CA LYS A 67 10.69 -0.05 -4.52
C LYS A 67 10.22 -1.44 -4.95
#